data_AF-A0A9D1Q9G6-F1
#
_entry.id   AF-A0A9D1Q9G6-F1
#
_cell.length_a   1.000
_cell.length_b   1.000
_cell.length_c   1.000
_cell.angle_alpha   90.00
_cell.angle_beta   90.00
_cell.angle_gamma   90.00
#
_symmetry.space_group_name_H-M   'P 1'
#
loop_
_entity.id
_entity.type
_entity.pdbx_description
1 polymer ?
#
loop_
_entity_poly.entity_id
_entity_poly.type
_entity_poly.pdbx_seq_one_letter_code
_entity_poly.pdbx_strand_id
1 'polypeptide(L)'
;MKIHCTKQMRRLAALAAAALLLAGCGKPASSGSSSGASGSSGSAGAAGSPADGWKAGLAVLTESEAGDAGGEVHTVAAAVVLDEDGRILHAVVDELETKVDAAEGGGVTLPEDLRTKRQKGDEDYPLKAVSAIGKGWADQADALARHLEGMTAGEVAKLETDEDGYAADPDLLAGCTIKIDRYRDAVAEACRQAKPL
;
A
#
# COMPACT_ATOMS: atom_id res chain seq x y z
N MET A 1 1.00 -26.10 15.89
CA MET A 1 1.01 -24.63 16.07
C MET A 1 1.13 -23.83 14.76
N LYS A 2 1.80 -24.32 13.69
CA LYS A 2 1.98 -23.60 12.40
C LYS A 2 0.71 -23.30 11.56
N ILE A 3 -0.34 -24.11 11.70
CA ILE A 3 -1.57 -24.00 10.87
C ILE A 3 -2.50 -22.86 11.34
N HIS A 4 -2.42 -22.49 12.62
CA HIS A 4 -3.27 -21.43 13.19
C HIS A 4 -2.68 -20.03 12.97
N CYS A 5 -1.34 -19.91 13.01
CA CYS A 5 -0.63 -18.66 12.72
C CYS A 5 -0.85 -18.18 11.27
N THR A 6 -0.75 -19.10 10.30
CA THR A 6 -0.95 -18.82 8.87
C THR A 6 -2.37 -18.38 8.52
N LYS A 7 -3.39 -18.89 9.24
CA LYS A 7 -4.80 -18.49 9.01
C LYS A 7 -5.12 -17.11 9.61
N GLN A 8 -4.47 -16.74 10.70
CA GLN A 8 -4.58 -15.41 11.31
C GLN A 8 -3.84 -14.34 10.50
N MET A 9 -2.61 -14.64 10.05
CA MET A 9 -1.86 -13.75 9.15
C MET A 9 -2.62 -13.44 7.86
N ARG A 10 -3.30 -14.43 7.24
CA ARG A 10 -4.13 -14.22 6.05
C ARG A 10 -5.35 -13.32 6.29
N ARG A 11 -5.93 -13.32 7.50
CA ARG A 11 -7.09 -12.48 7.85
C ARG A 11 -6.68 -11.04 8.13
N LEU A 12 -5.55 -10.84 8.78
CA LEU A 12 -4.99 -9.51 9.04
C LEU A 12 -4.40 -8.88 7.76
N ALA A 13 -3.72 -9.66 6.93
CA ALA A 13 -3.32 -9.23 5.59
C ALA A 13 -4.54 -8.82 4.73
N ALA A 14 -5.64 -9.56 4.81
CA ALA A 14 -6.89 -9.20 4.13
C ALA A 14 -7.53 -7.92 4.69
N LEU A 15 -7.40 -7.63 6.00
CA LEU A 15 -7.85 -6.37 6.59
C LEU A 15 -6.96 -5.18 6.18
N ALA A 16 -5.64 -5.37 6.11
CA ALA A 16 -4.71 -4.35 5.64
C ALA A 16 -4.90 -4.06 4.13
N ALA A 17 -5.14 -5.11 3.32
CA ALA A 17 -5.50 -4.97 1.91
C ALA A 17 -6.88 -4.32 1.72
N ALA A 18 -7.84 -4.58 2.62
CA ALA A 18 -9.14 -3.92 2.59
C ALA A 18 -9.06 -2.42 2.87
N ALA A 19 -8.08 -1.96 3.67
CA ALA A 19 -7.88 -0.53 3.92
C ALA A 19 -7.43 0.24 2.65
N LEU A 20 -6.74 -0.42 1.71
CA LEU A 20 -6.36 0.16 0.42
C LEU A 20 -7.54 0.32 -0.55
N LEU A 21 -8.62 -0.45 -0.36
CA LEU A 21 -9.83 -0.40 -1.18
C LEU A 21 -10.80 0.74 -0.77
N LEU A 22 -10.55 1.47 0.31
CA LEU A 22 -11.47 2.49 0.84
C LEU A 22 -11.29 3.92 0.28
N ALA A 23 -10.41 4.15 -0.70
CA ALA A 23 -10.28 5.46 -1.36
C ALA A 23 -11.23 5.65 -2.56
N GLY A 24 -12.44 5.09 -2.48
CA GLY A 24 -13.46 5.19 -3.52
C GLY A 24 -14.84 5.48 -2.93
N CYS A 25 -15.06 6.70 -2.42
CA CYS A 25 -16.40 7.29 -2.22
C CYS A 25 -16.27 8.77 -1.80
N GLY A 26 -16.81 9.71 -2.60
CA GLY A 26 -17.02 11.07 -2.10
C GLY A 26 -17.33 12.17 -3.13
N LYS A 27 -18.53 12.17 -3.72
CA LYS A 27 -19.21 13.38 -4.24
C LYS A 27 -19.84 14.15 -3.05
N PRO A 28 -19.94 15.49 -3.06
CA PRO A 28 -19.90 16.31 -1.83
C PRO A 28 -21.24 16.47 -1.09
N ALA A 29 -21.09 16.65 0.22
CA ALA A 29 -21.94 17.27 1.25
C ALA A 29 -23.47 17.35 1.06
N SER A 30 -24.19 16.73 2.00
CA SER A 30 -25.34 17.37 2.64
C SER A 30 -25.26 17.20 4.16
N SER A 31 -25.57 18.30 4.84
CA SER A 31 -25.50 18.56 6.27
C SER A 31 -26.51 17.76 7.09
N GLY A 32 -26.09 17.25 8.25
CA GLY A 32 -26.98 16.71 9.28
C GLY A 32 -26.26 16.47 10.61
N SER A 33 -26.24 17.50 11.46
CA SER A 33 -25.80 17.42 12.86
C SER A 33 -26.78 16.59 13.71
N SER A 34 -26.28 15.73 14.61
CA SER A 34 -26.66 15.72 16.04
C SER A 34 -26.05 14.55 16.83
N SER A 35 -25.24 14.91 17.84
CA SER A 35 -25.20 14.40 19.23
C SER A 35 -25.24 12.90 19.58
N GLY A 36 -24.27 12.47 20.40
CA GLY A 36 -24.61 11.87 21.71
C GLY A 36 -23.88 10.60 22.16
N ALA A 37 -23.05 10.78 23.20
CA ALA A 37 -22.80 9.91 24.37
C ALA A 37 -22.01 8.57 24.26
N SER A 38 -20.82 8.62 24.87
CA SER A 38 -20.36 7.83 26.04
C SER A 38 -20.83 6.39 26.21
N GLY A 39 -19.86 5.47 26.26
CA GLY A 39 -20.01 4.14 26.85
C GLY A 39 -18.64 3.50 27.14
N SER A 40 -18.10 3.75 28.33
CA SER A 40 -16.99 3.00 28.91
C SER A 40 -17.52 1.70 29.55
N SER A 41 -16.83 0.58 29.31
CA SER A 41 -16.42 -0.45 30.29
C SER A 41 -16.45 -1.86 29.70
N GLY A 42 -15.41 -2.64 29.99
CA GLY A 42 -15.37 -4.08 29.70
C GLY A 42 -13.97 -4.64 29.48
N SER A 43 -13.10 -4.56 30.49
CA SER A 43 -11.92 -5.42 30.56
C SER A 43 -12.36 -6.85 30.86
N ALA A 44 -12.00 -7.79 29.98
CA ALA A 44 -11.99 -9.22 30.28
C ALA A 44 -10.74 -9.81 29.63
N GLY A 45 -9.78 -10.21 30.47
CA GLY A 45 -8.57 -10.88 30.02
C GLY A 45 -8.89 -12.25 29.41
N ALA A 46 -8.23 -12.55 28.30
CA ALA A 46 -8.17 -13.88 27.74
C ALA A 46 -6.74 -14.15 27.23
N ALA A 47 -6.19 -15.27 27.71
CA ALA A 47 -4.95 -15.96 27.35
C ALA A 47 -4.23 -15.51 26.08
N GLY A 48 -2.93 -15.22 26.25
CA GLY A 48 -1.99 -14.78 25.22
C GLY A 48 -2.08 -15.60 23.93
N SER A 49 -2.45 -14.90 22.87
CA SER A 49 -2.38 -15.36 21.48
C SER A 49 -1.08 -14.85 20.88
N PRO A 50 -0.55 -15.45 19.79
CA PRO A 50 0.66 -14.97 19.11
C PRO A 50 0.56 -13.55 18.51
N ALA A 51 -0.50 -12.80 18.83
CA ALA A 51 -0.78 -11.42 18.46
C ALA A 51 -0.41 -10.42 19.56
N ASP A 52 0.14 -10.87 20.70
CA ASP A 52 0.70 -9.96 21.71
C ASP A 52 1.88 -9.20 21.10
N GLY A 53 1.75 -7.88 20.95
CA GLY A 53 2.83 -6.98 20.52
C GLY A 53 2.91 -6.66 19.01
N TRP A 54 2.05 -7.24 18.16
CA TRP A 54 2.03 -6.90 16.74
C TRP A 54 1.55 -5.48 16.49
N LYS A 55 2.07 -4.87 15.43
CA LYS A 55 1.73 -3.50 15.01
C LYS A 55 1.23 -3.52 13.57
N ALA A 56 0.36 -2.59 13.22
CA ALA A 56 -0.03 -2.34 11.84
C ALA A 56 0.22 -0.88 11.46
N GLY A 57 0.69 -0.67 10.24
CA GLY A 57 1.00 0.64 9.69
C GLY A 57 0.39 0.84 8.32
N LEU A 58 0.10 2.09 7.99
CA LEU A 58 -0.39 2.51 6.68
C LEU A 58 0.31 3.82 6.34
N ALA A 59 0.81 3.94 5.11
CA ALA A 59 1.29 5.20 4.57
C ALA A 59 0.73 5.41 3.16
N VAL A 60 0.54 6.68 2.82
CA VAL A 60 0.10 7.14 1.50
C VAL A 60 1.05 8.24 1.05
N LEU A 61 1.75 8.03 -0.06
CA LEU A 61 2.65 8.99 -0.67
C LEU A 61 2.06 9.45 -2.00
N THR A 62 1.85 10.75 -2.14
CA THR A 62 1.33 11.36 -3.36
C THR A 62 2.39 12.23 -4.01
N GLU A 63 2.57 12.08 -5.31
CA GLU A 63 3.31 12.99 -6.16
C GLU A 63 2.43 13.48 -7.30
N SER A 64 2.67 14.70 -7.73
CA SER A 64 1.92 15.31 -8.81
C SER A 64 2.83 16.15 -9.67
N GLU A 65 2.68 16.02 -10.98
CA GLU A 65 3.33 16.88 -11.97
C GLU A 65 2.26 17.65 -12.73
N ALA A 66 2.47 18.94 -12.94
CA ALA A 66 1.55 19.81 -13.65
C ALA A 66 2.17 20.31 -14.95
N GLY A 67 1.38 20.30 -16.02
CA GLY A 67 1.70 20.89 -17.31
C GLY A 67 0.54 21.75 -17.84
N ASP A 68 0.76 22.35 -19.01
CA ASP A 68 -0.19 23.32 -19.59
C ASP A 68 -1.55 22.71 -19.94
N ALA A 69 -1.60 21.41 -20.23
CA ALA A 69 -2.82 20.68 -20.60
C ALA A 69 -3.51 19.96 -19.43
N GLY A 70 -2.94 20.03 -18.21
CA GLY A 70 -3.32 19.17 -17.09
C GLY A 70 -2.10 18.59 -16.38
N GLY A 71 -2.31 17.67 -15.45
CA GLY A 71 -1.26 17.06 -14.66
C GLY A 71 -1.45 15.57 -14.44
N GLU A 72 -0.42 14.92 -13.94
CA GLU A 72 -0.44 13.52 -13.51
C GLU A 72 -0.32 13.46 -12.00
N VAL A 73 -1.05 12.56 -11.38
CA VAL A 73 -1.03 12.31 -9.94
C VAL A 73 -0.79 10.83 -9.73
N HIS A 74 0.28 10.53 -9.00
CA HIS A 74 0.64 9.19 -8.57
C HIS A 74 0.46 9.10 -7.07
N THR A 75 -0.37 8.17 -6.62
CA THR A 75 -0.58 7.89 -5.20
C THR A 75 -0.23 6.45 -4.90
N VAL A 76 0.86 6.25 -4.18
CA VAL A 76 1.28 4.96 -3.64
C VAL A 76 0.73 4.82 -2.24
N ALA A 77 0.11 3.69 -1.95
CA ALA A 77 -0.31 3.35 -0.61
C ALA A 77 0.30 2.01 -0.19
N ALA A 78 0.87 1.96 1.00
CA ALA A 78 1.51 0.78 1.56
C ALA A 78 0.93 0.47 2.94
N ALA A 79 0.51 -0.77 3.15
CA ALA A 79 0.10 -1.27 4.46
C ALA A 79 1.04 -2.37 4.92
N VAL A 80 1.39 -2.36 6.21
CA VAL A 80 2.32 -3.31 6.81
C VAL A 80 1.76 -3.89 8.09
N VAL A 81 2.15 -5.12 8.39
CA VAL A 81 2.02 -5.74 9.71
C VAL A 81 3.42 -6.03 10.20
N LEU A 82 3.73 -5.61 11.42
CA LEU A 82 5.03 -5.79 12.06
C LEU A 82 4.92 -6.68 13.28
N ASP A 83 6.02 -7.36 13.61
CA ASP A 83 6.19 -8.00 14.91
C ASP A 83 6.50 -6.97 16.02
N GLU A 84 6.72 -7.47 17.24
CA GLU A 84 7.01 -6.63 18.41
C GLU A 84 8.30 -5.81 18.23
N ASP A 85 9.29 -6.36 17.52
CA ASP A 85 10.59 -5.77 17.21
C ASP A 85 10.51 -4.76 16.05
N GLY A 86 9.35 -4.62 15.41
CA GLY A 86 9.15 -3.70 14.29
C GLY A 86 9.67 -4.25 12.96
N ARG A 87 9.81 -5.57 12.83
CA ARG A 87 10.14 -6.24 11.56
C ARG A 87 8.88 -6.58 10.80
N ILE A 88 8.94 -6.47 9.48
CA ILE A 88 7.80 -6.72 8.59
C ILE A 88 7.44 -8.21 8.63
N LEU A 89 6.23 -8.52 9.09
CA LEU A 89 5.59 -9.83 8.94
C LEU A 89 4.88 -9.94 7.60
N HIS A 90 4.30 -8.82 7.13
CA HIS A 90 3.66 -8.74 5.83
C HIS A 90 3.58 -7.29 5.37
N ALA A 91 3.64 -7.09 4.05
CA ALA A 91 3.41 -5.80 3.41
C ALA A 91 2.51 -5.98 2.18
N VAL A 92 1.77 -4.93 1.85
CA VAL A 92 1.05 -4.80 0.58
C VAL A 92 1.20 -3.38 0.10
N VAL A 93 1.44 -3.22 -1.20
CA VAL A 93 1.55 -1.92 -1.87
C VAL A 93 0.57 -1.88 -3.03
N ASP A 94 -0.11 -0.76 -3.21
CA ASP A 94 -0.95 -0.46 -4.37
C ASP A 94 -0.66 0.96 -4.86
N GLU A 95 -0.98 1.23 -6.12
CA GLU A 95 -0.78 2.54 -6.72
C GLU A 95 -1.97 2.97 -7.56
N LEU A 96 -2.41 4.20 -7.36
CA LEU A 96 -3.28 4.91 -8.29
C LEU A 96 -2.41 5.82 -9.16
N GLU A 97 -2.44 5.58 -10.47
CA GLU A 97 -1.91 6.50 -11.49
C GLU A 97 -3.10 7.16 -12.19
N THR A 98 -3.17 8.49 -12.14
CA THR A 98 -4.29 9.22 -12.71
C THR A 98 -3.82 10.48 -13.42
N LYS A 99 -4.44 10.75 -14.58
CA LYS A 99 -4.22 11.98 -15.34
C LYS A 99 -5.43 12.89 -15.15
N VAL A 100 -5.13 14.15 -14.90
CA VAL A 100 -6.07 15.20 -14.56
C VAL A 100 -5.98 16.27 -15.64
N ASP A 101 -7.08 16.57 -16.34
CA ASP A 101 -7.05 17.50 -17.48
C ASP A 101 -7.46 18.91 -17.05
N ALA A 102 -6.85 19.93 -17.65
CA ALA A 102 -7.31 21.31 -17.47
C ALA A 102 -8.66 21.52 -18.18
N ALA A 103 -9.63 22.10 -17.49
CA ALA A 103 -10.93 22.43 -18.06
C ALA A 103 -10.97 23.89 -18.56
N GLU A 104 -11.80 24.16 -19.58
CA GLU A 104 -12.07 25.54 -20.00
C GLU A 104 -12.56 26.38 -18.80
N GLY A 105 -12.00 27.58 -18.64
CA GLY A 105 -12.32 28.48 -17.53
C GLY A 105 -11.49 28.30 -16.25
N GLY A 106 -10.40 27.52 -16.30
CA GLY A 106 -9.45 27.37 -15.18
C GLY A 106 -9.84 26.32 -14.15
N GLY A 107 -10.79 25.44 -14.51
CA GLY A 107 -11.16 24.28 -13.71
C GLY A 107 -10.30 23.06 -14.01
N VAL A 108 -10.64 21.94 -13.39
CA VAL A 108 -9.95 20.65 -13.52
C VAL A 108 -10.97 19.54 -13.76
N THR A 109 -10.68 18.66 -14.71
CA THR A 109 -11.46 17.44 -15.01
C THR A 109 -10.72 16.23 -14.48
N LEU A 110 -11.41 15.42 -13.66
CA LEU A 110 -10.91 14.13 -13.20
C LEU A 110 -11.31 13.02 -14.17
N PRO A 111 -10.52 11.96 -14.32
CA PRO A 111 -10.88 10.83 -15.16
C PRO A 111 -11.98 9.99 -14.52
N GLU A 112 -12.72 9.26 -15.35
CA GLU A 112 -13.80 8.38 -14.89
C GLU A 112 -13.28 7.12 -14.19
N ASP A 113 -12.15 6.59 -14.66
CA ASP A 113 -11.50 5.43 -14.04
C ASP A 113 -10.45 5.88 -13.01
N LEU A 114 -10.77 5.66 -11.73
CA LEU A 114 -9.90 5.90 -10.59
C LEU A 114 -9.47 4.60 -9.91
N ARG A 115 -9.52 3.48 -10.64
CA ARG A 115 -9.05 2.19 -10.10
C ARG A 115 -7.52 2.19 -9.95
N THR A 116 -7.06 1.59 -8.86
CA THR A 116 -5.64 1.32 -8.61
C THR A 116 -5.11 0.24 -9.56
N LYS A 117 -3.78 0.10 -9.65
CA LYS A 117 -3.14 -0.94 -10.46
C LYS A 117 -3.58 -2.35 -10.06
N ARG A 118 -3.75 -2.65 -8.76
CA ARG A 118 -4.29 -3.96 -8.35
C ARG A 118 -5.73 -4.16 -8.77
N GLN A 119 -6.57 -3.11 -8.73
CA GLN A 119 -7.96 -3.18 -9.14
C GLN A 119 -8.12 -3.33 -10.66
N LYS A 120 -7.22 -2.72 -11.44
CA LYS A 120 -7.14 -2.91 -12.89
C LYS A 120 -6.72 -4.34 -13.27
N GLY A 121 -5.81 -4.92 -12.48
CA GLY A 121 -5.30 -6.28 -12.72
C GLY A 121 -4.63 -6.42 -14.08
N ASP A 122 -4.40 -7.67 -14.52
CA ASP A 122 -3.71 -7.94 -15.79
C ASP A 122 -4.55 -7.55 -17.03
N GLU A 123 -5.88 -7.45 -16.90
CA GLU A 123 -6.77 -7.11 -18.00
C GLU A 123 -6.66 -5.62 -18.38
N ASP A 124 -6.78 -4.74 -17.38
CA ASP A 124 -6.76 -3.29 -17.60
C ASP A 124 -5.39 -2.65 -17.33
N TYR A 125 -4.41 -3.43 -16.85
CA TYR A 125 -3.00 -3.03 -16.71
C TYR A 125 -2.08 -4.18 -17.17
N PRO A 126 -1.97 -4.44 -18.49
CA PRO A 126 -1.36 -5.65 -19.06
C PRO A 126 0.19 -5.65 -19.04
N LEU A 127 0.80 -5.26 -17.93
CA LEU A 127 2.25 -5.27 -17.74
C LEU A 127 2.85 -6.65 -18.00
N LYS A 128 2.10 -7.72 -17.69
CA LYS A 128 2.52 -9.10 -17.90
C LYS A 128 2.94 -9.40 -19.34
N ALA A 129 2.27 -8.79 -20.32
CA ALA A 129 2.53 -9.02 -21.74
C ALA A 129 3.84 -8.37 -22.24
N VAL A 130 4.31 -7.33 -21.54
CA VAL A 130 5.51 -6.56 -21.91
C VAL A 130 6.66 -6.72 -20.92
N SER A 131 6.39 -7.29 -19.74
CA SER A 131 7.38 -7.56 -18.70
C SER A 131 8.36 -8.66 -19.16
N ALA A 132 9.65 -8.39 -19.05
CA ALA A 132 10.71 -9.34 -19.38
C ALA A 132 10.65 -10.62 -18.53
N ILE A 133 10.07 -10.55 -17.34
CA ILE A 133 9.90 -11.70 -16.43
C ILE A 133 8.51 -12.35 -16.51
N GLY A 134 7.65 -11.91 -17.44
CA GLY A 134 6.33 -12.50 -17.69
C GLY A 134 5.34 -12.37 -16.52
N LYS A 135 5.51 -11.35 -15.66
CA LYS A 135 4.70 -11.10 -14.47
C LYS A 135 3.94 -9.79 -14.57
N GLY A 136 2.69 -9.79 -14.09
CA GLY A 136 1.87 -8.59 -13.96
C GLY A 136 2.40 -7.65 -12.88
N TRP A 137 1.83 -6.44 -12.81
CA TRP A 137 2.26 -5.45 -11.80
C TRP A 137 2.06 -5.97 -10.38
N ALA A 138 0.89 -6.56 -10.09
CA ALA A 138 0.58 -7.09 -8.75
C ALA A 138 1.52 -8.21 -8.32
N ASP A 139 1.88 -9.12 -9.23
CA ASP A 139 2.84 -10.21 -8.96
C ASP A 139 4.23 -9.66 -8.60
N GLN A 140 4.66 -8.58 -9.26
CA GLN A 140 5.94 -7.92 -9.02
C GLN A 140 5.93 -7.11 -7.71
N ALA A 141 4.83 -6.41 -7.41
CA ALA A 141 4.65 -5.72 -6.14
C ALA A 141 4.60 -6.72 -4.95
N ASP A 142 4.00 -7.89 -5.13
CA ASP A 142 4.02 -8.97 -4.14
C ASP A 142 5.42 -9.57 -3.97
N ALA A 143 6.22 -9.64 -5.03
CA ALA A 143 7.60 -10.09 -4.94
C ALA A 143 8.47 -9.11 -4.12
N LEU A 144 8.29 -7.79 -4.33
CA LEU A 144 8.90 -6.77 -3.47
C LEU A 144 8.45 -6.95 -2.02
N ALA A 145 7.15 -7.03 -1.75
CA ALA A 145 6.64 -7.17 -0.39
C ALA A 145 7.22 -8.39 0.35
N ARG A 146 7.37 -9.54 -0.34
CA ARG A 146 7.99 -10.75 0.22
C ARG A 146 9.48 -10.57 0.49
N HIS A 147 10.20 -9.87 -0.39
CA HIS A 147 11.61 -9.58 -0.19
C HIS A 147 11.85 -8.73 1.07
N LEU A 148 10.89 -7.86 1.44
CA LEU A 148 10.98 -7.01 2.63
C LEU A 148 10.60 -7.73 3.95
N GLU A 149 10.08 -8.97 3.91
CA GLU A 149 9.72 -9.70 5.13
C GLU A 149 10.95 -9.92 6.03
N GLY A 150 10.79 -9.63 7.32
CA GLY A 150 11.86 -9.67 8.33
C GLY A 150 12.72 -8.40 8.42
N MET A 151 12.60 -7.47 7.47
CA MET A 151 13.29 -6.18 7.51
C MET A 151 12.59 -5.18 8.45
N THR A 152 13.38 -4.29 9.03
CA THR A 152 12.92 -3.09 9.74
C THR A 152 12.76 -1.90 8.78
N ALA A 153 12.06 -0.84 9.21
CA ALA A 153 11.90 0.38 8.41
C ALA A 153 13.24 0.96 7.90
N GLY A 154 14.28 0.91 8.72
CA GLY A 154 15.60 1.43 8.38
C GLY A 154 16.39 0.55 7.41
N GLU A 155 16.12 -0.75 7.40
CA GLU A 155 16.68 -1.68 6.39
C GLU A 155 15.95 -1.48 5.05
N VAL A 156 14.61 -1.37 5.07
CA VAL A 156 13.81 -1.08 3.86
C VAL A 156 14.27 0.23 3.22
N ALA A 157 14.41 1.31 3.98
CA ALA A 157 14.84 2.61 3.46
C ALA A 157 16.25 2.62 2.85
N LYS A 158 17.07 1.60 3.12
CA LYS A 158 18.43 1.44 2.58
C LYS A 158 18.51 0.50 1.39
N LEU A 159 17.38 -0.07 0.95
CA LEU A 159 17.35 -0.92 -0.23
C LEU A 159 17.84 -0.12 -1.44
N GLU A 160 18.93 -0.59 -2.04
CA GLU A 160 19.62 0.09 -3.13
C GLU A 160 18.79 0.05 -4.42
N THR A 161 18.75 1.20 -5.09
CA THR A 161 18.15 1.36 -6.40
C THR A 161 19.17 1.96 -7.36
N ASP A 162 19.00 1.70 -8.67
CA ASP A 162 19.72 2.45 -9.69
C ASP A 162 19.18 3.89 -9.81
N GLU A 163 19.76 4.66 -10.75
CA GLU A 163 19.39 6.07 -10.98
C GLU A 163 17.94 6.25 -11.45
N ASP A 164 17.34 5.20 -12.04
CA ASP A 164 15.98 5.23 -12.55
C ASP A 164 14.94 4.72 -11.52
N GLY A 165 15.40 4.23 -10.36
CA GLY A 165 14.56 3.76 -9.26
C GLY A 165 14.26 2.24 -9.29
N TYR A 166 14.94 1.47 -10.15
CA TYR A 166 14.82 0.01 -10.15
C TYR A 166 15.69 -0.62 -9.07
N ALA A 167 15.33 -1.81 -8.61
CA ALA A 167 16.11 -2.55 -7.63
C ALA A 167 17.53 -2.85 -8.14
N ALA A 168 18.55 -2.65 -7.31
CA ALA A 168 19.92 -3.07 -7.63
C ALA A 168 20.18 -4.55 -7.25
N ASP A 169 19.42 -5.10 -6.31
CA ASP A 169 19.57 -6.48 -5.83
C ASP A 169 19.10 -7.47 -6.92
N PRO A 170 19.98 -8.38 -7.40
CA PRO A 170 19.63 -9.37 -8.42
C PRO A 170 18.55 -10.36 -7.97
N ASP A 171 18.49 -10.70 -6.69
CA ASP A 171 17.48 -11.63 -6.15
C ASP A 171 16.09 -10.96 -6.16
N LEU A 172 16.03 -9.66 -5.88
CA LEU A 172 14.80 -8.88 -6.02
C LEU A 172 14.41 -8.72 -7.49
N LEU A 173 15.38 -8.44 -8.39
CA LEU A 173 15.13 -8.30 -9.84
C LEU A 173 14.55 -9.57 -10.49
N ALA A 174 14.88 -10.77 -9.99
CA ALA A 174 14.26 -12.01 -10.45
C ALA A 174 12.73 -12.05 -10.19
N GLY A 175 12.27 -11.26 -9.22
CA GLY A 175 10.88 -11.15 -8.81
C GLY A 175 10.17 -9.88 -9.29
N CYS A 176 10.89 -8.77 -9.40
CA CYS A 176 10.36 -7.42 -9.47
C CYS A 176 11.26 -6.54 -10.37
N THR A 177 10.76 -6.17 -11.55
CA THR A 177 11.46 -5.30 -12.52
C THR A 177 10.75 -3.96 -12.71
N ILE A 178 9.75 -3.64 -11.87
CA ILE A 178 9.15 -2.30 -11.79
C ILE A 178 10.04 -1.40 -10.94
N LYS A 179 9.88 -0.07 -11.08
CA LYS A 179 10.51 0.89 -10.16
C LYS A 179 10.02 0.61 -8.73
N ILE A 180 10.92 0.65 -7.76
CA ILE A 180 10.61 0.29 -6.37
C ILE A 180 10.86 1.41 -5.37
N ASP A 181 11.56 2.47 -5.75
CA ASP A 181 11.93 3.60 -4.88
C ASP A 181 10.73 4.17 -4.11
N ARG A 182 9.63 4.47 -4.80
CA ARG A 182 8.39 4.99 -4.19
C ARG A 182 7.69 3.96 -3.31
N TYR A 183 7.69 2.68 -3.70
CA TYR A 183 7.10 1.59 -2.92
C TYR A 183 7.93 1.31 -1.65
N ARG A 184 9.25 1.31 -1.76
CA ARG A 184 10.23 1.20 -0.66
C ARG A 184 9.97 2.30 0.36
N ASP A 185 9.87 3.54 -0.10
CA ASP A 185 9.69 4.70 0.77
C ASP A 185 8.32 4.67 1.47
N ALA A 186 7.25 4.28 0.75
CA ALA A 186 5.93 4.10 1.33
C ALA A 186 5.90 2.99 2.38
N VAL A 187 6.54 1.85 2.13
CA VAL A 187 6.63 0.75 3.12
C VAL A 187 7.44 1.19 4.34
N ALA A 188 8.58 1.87 4.15
CA ALA A 188 9.40 2.38 5.25
C ALA A 188 8.64 3.42 6.11
N GLU A 189 7.85 4.29 5.49
CA GLU A 189 6.96 5.22 6.19
C GLU A 189 5.83 4.48 6.93
N ALA A 190 5.18 3.49 6.29
CA ALA A 190 4.15 2.69 6.94
C ALA A 190 4.68 1.98 8.19
N CYS A 191 5.91 1.45 8.13
CA CYS A 191 6.58 0.86 9.28
C CYS A 191 6.79 1.86 10.41
N ARG A 192 7.22 3.09 10.09
CA ARG A 192 7.43 4.17 11.09
C ARG A 192 6.13 4.64 11.73
N GLN A 193 5.03 4.60 10.99
CA GLN A 193 3.69 4.98 11.48
C GLN A 193 2.94 3.85 12.18
N ALA A 194 3.53 2.64 12.27
CA ALA A 194 2.84 1.47 12.77
C ALA A 194 2.44 1.61 14.25
N LYS A 195 1.21 1.19 14.56
CA LYS A 195 0.61 1.22 15.90
C LYS A 195 0.24 -0.19 16.36
N PRO A 196 0.24 -0.47 17.67
CA PRO A 196 -0.24 -1.75 18.19
C PRO A 196 -1.65 -2.09 17.66
N LEU A 197 -1.86 -3.36 17.36
CA LEU A 197 -3.16 -3.92 16.95
C LEU A 197 -4.09 -4.21 18.14
#